data_AF-A0A5B8NQI3-F1
#
_entry.id   AF-A0A5B8NQI3-F1
#
_cell.length_a   1.000
_cell.length_b   1.000
_cell.length_c   1.000
_cell.angle_alpha   90.00
_cell.angle_beta   90.00
_cell.angle_gamma   90.00
#
_symmetry.space_group_name_H-M   'P 1'
#
loop_
_entity.id
_entity.type
_entity.pdbx_description
1 polymer ?
#
loop_
_entity_poly.entity_id
_entity_poly.type
_entity_poly.pdbx_seq_one_letter_code
_entity_poly.pdbx_strand_id
1 'polypeptide(L)' 'MEDELRTEYNLKRLKVRKLGRDRKSLGQTIVRLDPDVAEKFPDSNSVNEALRSLIRATQD' A
#
# COMPACT_ATOMS: atom_id res chain seq x y z
N MET A 1 -38.61 8.09 15.86
CA MET A 1 -37.36 8.62 15.31
C MET A 1 -36.90 7.59 14.29
N GLU A 2 -36.79 7.94 13.02
CA GLU A 2 -36.37 7.01 11.98
C GLU A 2 -34.86 6.83 12.06
N ASP A 3 -34.42 5.71 12.63
CA ASP A 3 -33.01 5.30 12.74
C ASP A 3 -32.48 4.75 11.39
N GLU A 4 -32.89 5.36 10.27
CA GLU A 4 -32.44 4.94 8.94
C GLU A 4 -31.15 5.66 8.55
N LEU A 5 -30.14 4.88 8.18
CA LEU A 5 -28.86 5.41 7.69
C LEU A 5 -29.07 6.12 6.36
N ARG A 6 -28.56 7.36 6.26
CA ARG A 6 -28.56 8.12 5.00
C ARG A 6 -27.85 7.33 3.90
N THR A 7 -28.29 7.50 2.66
CA THR A 7 -27.81 6.76 1.48
C THR A 7 -26.30 6.90 1.23
N GLU A 8 -25.71 8.00 1.68
CA GLU A 8 -24.26 8.27 1.65
C GLU A 8 -23.45 7.35 2.58
N TYR A 9 -24.04 6.82 3.65
CA TYR A 9 -23.40 5.94 4.62
C TYR A 9 -23.70 4.46 4.35
N ASN A 10 -23.37 3.97 3.15
CA ASN A 10 -23.50 2.55 2.82
C ASN A 10 -22.38 1.70 3.45
N LEU A 11 -22.66 1.15 4.64
CA LEU A 11 -21.72 0.31 5.40
C LEU A 11 -21.30 -0.97 4.65
N LYS A 12 -22.06 -1.46 3.65
CA LYS A 12 -21.70 -2.63 2.84
C LYS A 12 -20.56 -2.34 1.84
N ARG A 13 -20.29 -1.07 1.54
CA ARG A 13 -19.22 -0.64 0.62
C ARG A 13 -17.93 -0.25 1.36
N LEU A 14 -17.98 -0.10 2.69
CA LEU A 14 -16.82 0.31 3.48
C LEU A 14 -15.88 -0.88 3.70
N LYS A 15 -14.60 -0.72 3.32
CA LYS A 15 -13.55 -1.66 3.71
C LYS A 15 -13.36 -1.58 5.22
N VAL A 16 -13.73 -2.65 5.93
CA VAL A 16 -13.55 -2.74 7.39
C VAL A 16 -12.05 -2.76 7.71
N ARG A 17 -11.58 -1.75 8.45
CA ARG A 17 -10.20 -1.68 8.95
C ARG A 17 -10.18 -2.05 10.43
N LYS A 18 -9.43 -3.10 10.79
CA LYS A 18 -9.25 -3.49 12.20
C LYS A 18 -8.30 -2.50 12.87
N LEU A 19 -8.82 -1.64 13.74
CA LEU A 19 -8.05 -0.67 14.53
C LEU A 19 -7.84 -1.21 15.95
N GLY A 20 -6.62 -1.09 16.50
CA GLY A 20 -6.30 -1.50 17.88
C GLY A 20 -4.84 -1.26 18.24
N ARG A 21 -4.54 -1.16 19.55
CA ARG A 21 -3.14 -1.17 20.05
C ARG A 21 -2.48 -2.48 19.59
N ASP A 22 -1.22 -2.39 19.22
CA ASP A 22 -0.37 -3.46 18.65
C ASP A 22 -0.63 -3.86 17.19
N ARG A 23 -1.52 -3.17 16.47
CA ARG A 23 -1.69 -3.33 15.01
C ARG A 23 -1.19 -2.12 14.22
N LYS A 24 0.02 -1.65 14.55
CA LYS A 24 0.65 -0.45 13.95
C LYS A 24 1.12 -0.63 12.50
N SER A 25 1.24 -1.86 12.01
CA SER A 25 1.72 -2.10 10.65
C SER A 25 1.04 -3.30 10.03
N LEU A 26 0.61 -3.12 8.78
CA LEU A 26 -0.05 -4.12 7.94
C LEU A 26 0.90 -5.26 7.49
N GLY A 27 2.01 -5.48 8.20
CA GLY A 27 3.00 -6.51 7.89
C GLY A 27 4.02 -6.15 6.81
N GLN A 28 4.03 -4.91 6.29
CA GLN A 28 5.04 -4.46 5.34
C GLN A 28 5.64 -3.11 5.76
N THR A 29 6.97 -3.05 5.71
CA THR A 29 7.73 -1.80 5.73
C THR A 29 7.30 -0.99 4.51
N ILE A 30 6.66 0.16 4.73
CA ILE A 30 6.25 1.06 3.65
C ILE A 30 7.49 1.81 3.17
N VAL A 31 7.92 1.52 1.95
CA VAL A 31 8.98 2.29 1.28
C VAL A 31 8.31 3.34 0.41
N ARG A 32 8.60 4.60 0.68
CA ARG A 32 8.12 5.72 -0.13
C ARG A 32 9.09 5.92 -1.29
N LEU A 33 8.56 5.89 -2.51
CA LEU A 33 9.28 6.27 -3.72
C LEU A 33 9.03 7.74 -4.04
N ASP A 34 9.97 8.37 -4.72
CA ASP A 34 9.76 9.70 -5.28
C ASP A 34 8.80 9.63 -6.50
N PRO A 35 8.09 10.72 -6.83
CA PRO A 35 7.02 10.71 -7.83
C PRO A 35 7.49 10.29 -9.22
N ASP A 36 8.68 10.72 -9.61
CA ASP A 36 9.35 10.38 -10.87
C ASP A 36 9.66 8.87 -10.96
N VAL A 37 10.14 8.27 -9.88
CA VAL A 37 10.41 6.82 -9.82
C VAL A 37 9.10 6.03 -9.84
N ALA A 38 8.08 6.49 -9.11
CA ALA A 38 6.77 5.85 -9.11
C ALA A 38 6.08 5.89 -10.49
N GLU A 39 6.32 6.92 -11.29
CA GLU A 39 5.83 6.99 -12.67
C GLU A 39 6.51 5.97 -13.60
N LYS A 40 7.79 5.66 -13.36
CA LYS A 40 8.54 4.67 -14.15
C LYS A 40 8.25 3.23 -13.75
N PHE A 41 7.90 3.00 -12.48
CA PHE A 41 7.69 1.66 -11.93
C PHE A 41 6.25 1.48 -11.44
N PRO A 42 5.38 0.81 -12.23
CA PRO A 42 3.96 0.68 -11.90
C PRO A 42 3.67 -0.32 -10.78
N ASP A 43 4.60 -1.21 -10.43
CA ASP A 43 4.43 -2.20 -9.37
C ASP A 43 5.68 -2.36 -8.50
N SER A 44 5.53 -3.03 -7.36
CA SER A 44 6.66 -3.33 -6.47
C SER A 44 7.62 -4.40 -7.02
N ASN A 45 7.17 -5.28 -7.93
CA ASN A 45 8.01 -6.37 -8.45
C ASN A 45 9.07 -5.82 -9.41
N SER A 46 8.69 -4.93 -10.30
CA SER A 46 9.56 -4.23 -11.26
C SER A 46 10.64 -3.41 -10.55
N VAL A 47 10.31 -2.70 -9.47
CA VAL A 47 11.31 -2.02 -8.62
C VAL A 47 12.29 -3.03 -8.04
N ASN A 48 11.78 -4.13 -7.48
CA ASN A 48 12.63 -5.13 -6.82
C ASN A 48 13.54 -5.86 -7.81
N GLU A 49 13.07 -6.16 -9.02
CA GLU A 49 13.87 -6.78 -10.07
C GLU A 49 14.99 -5.85 -10.58
N ALA A 50 14.68 -4.57 -10.76
CA ALA A 50 15.67 -3.57 -11.15
C ALA A 50 16.77 -3.44 -10.08
N LEU A 51 16.39 -3.31 -8.80
CA LEU A 51 17.34 -3.21 -7.69
C LEU A 51 18.18 -4.49 -7.54
N ARG A 52 17.60 -5.68 -7.71
CA ARG A 52 18.35 -6.94 -7.67
C ARG A 52 19.35 -7.06 -8.82
N SER A 53 18.97 -6.58 -10.00
CA SER A 53 19.86 -6.57 -11.17
C SER A 53 21.05 -5.64 -10.94
N LEU A 54 20.81 -4.46 -10.36
CA LEU A 54 21.87 -3.54 -9.98
C LEU A 54 22.82 -4.15 -8.94
N ILE A 55 22.28 -4.79 -7.89
CA ILE A 55 23.09 -5.47 -6.88
C ILE A 55 24.02 -6.51 -7.51
N ARG A 56 23.50 -7.33 -8.43
CA ARG A 56 24.31 -8.33 -9.17
C ARG A 56 25.42 -7.66 -9.98
N ALA A 57 25.08 -6.62 -10.74
CA ALA A 57 26.05 -5.89 -11.57
C ALA A 57 27.15 -5.18 -10.77
N THR A 58 26.92 -4.90 -9.48
CA THR A 58 27.90 -4.27 -8.58
C THR A 58 28.71 -5.25 -7.73
N GLN A 59 28.34 -6.53 -7.72
CA GLN A 59 29.04 -7.59 -6.98
C GLN A 59 30.09 -8.33 -7.82
N ASP A 60 30.07 -8.12 -9.14
CA ASP A 60 31.14 -8.49 -10.07
C ASP A 60 32.23 -7.40 -10.10
#